data_AF-A0AAW7J2G9-F1
#
_entry.id   AF-A0AAW7J2G9-F1
#
_cell.length_a   1.000
_cell.length_b   1.000
_cell.length_c   1.000
_cell.angle_alpha   90.00
_cell.angle_beta   90.00
_cell.angle_gamma   90.00
#
_symmetry.space_group_name_H-M   'P 1'
#
loop_
_entity.id
_entity.type
_entity.pdbx_description
1 polymer ?
#
loop_
_entity_poly.entity_id
_entity_poly.type
_entity_poly.pdbx_seq_one_letter_code
_entity_poly.pdbx_strand_id
1 'polypeptide(L)'
;MEIEQINKYVGSKIKDYRKYFGLSQEELAKKIGVGKTTISNYEVGIRSPKKPQLIKLSEVFDVAIDDFFPQTDSTRINVSSILSEINKISSQLEEPRQKIVLNTATNQLDEQNQEKEKESKVIPINKIPDDLPPYISRKILENFVMPTNTMEYEPDEDMVDVPILGRIAAGLPLDAVENFDGTRPVPAHFLSSARDYYWLMVDGHSMEPKIPFGSYVLIEAVPDVTDGTIGAVLFHDDCQATLKKVYHEIDCLRLVSINKEFKDQFATQDNPAAVIGQAVKVEIDL
;
A
#
# COMPACT_ATOMS: atom_id res chain seq x y z
N MET A 1 14.88 24.80 -1.34
CA MET A 1 15.00 26.27 -1.34
C MET A 1 16.19 26.67 -0.49
N GLU A 2 16.95 27.67 -0.93
CA GLU A 2 18.04 28.25 -0.13
C GLU A 2 17.48 29.01 1.09
N ILE A 3 18.23 29.05 2.20
CA ILE A 3 17.80 29.69 3.46
C ILE A 3 17.38 31.16 3.26
N GLU A 4 18.07 31.88 2.36
CA GLU A 4 17.74 33.27 2.03
C GLU A 4 16.39 33.42 1.32
N GLN A 5 15.99 32.44 0.50
CA GLN A 5 14.70 32.43 -0.17
C GLN A 5 13.55 32.20 0.82
N ILE A 6 13.76 31.32 1.81
CA ILE A 6 12.78 31.05 2.88
C ILE A 6 12.57 32.29 3.74
N ASN A 7 13.63 32.99 4.12
CA ASN A 7 13.52 34.21 4.93
C ASN A 7 12.76 35.32 4.20
N LYS A 8 12.99 35.48 2.89
CA LYS A 8 12.24 36.43 2.07
C LYS A 8 10.75 36.07 1.99
N TYR A 9 10.43 34.78 1.86
CA TYR A 9 9.04 34.31 1.84
C TYR A 9 8.33 34.62 3.16
N VAL A 10 8.91 34.18 4.29
CA VAL A 10 8.36 34.40 5.64
C VAL A 10 8.18 35.90 5.90
N GLY A 11 9.17 36.71 5.53
CA GLY A 11 9.09 38.16 5.61
C GLY A 11 7.92 38.76 4.82
N SER A 12 7.73 38.32 3.58
CA SER A 12 6.60 38.77 2.75
C SER A 12 5.26 38.40 3.39
N LYS A 13 5.10 37.18 3.91
CA LYS A 13 3.86 36.74 4.56
C LYS A 13 3.52 37.58 5.79
N ILE A 14 4.51 37.87 6.63
CA ILE A 14 4.32 38.74 7.80
C ILE A 14 3.84 40.13 7.36
N LYS A 15 4.42 40.68 6.28
CA LYS A 15 4.01 41.97 5.72
C LYS A 15 2.58 41.95 5.20
N ASP A 16 2.19 40.88 4.53
CA ASP A 16 0.86 40.70 3.95
C ASP A 16 -0.20 40.62 5.04
N TYR A 17 0.00 39.79 6.06
CA TYR A 17 -0.91 39.71 7.21
C TYR A 17 -0.97 41.03 7.97
N ARG A 18 0.16 41.69 8.21
CA ARG A 18 0.18 42.99 8.88
C ARG A 18 -0.70 44.01 8.14
N LYS A 19 -0.58 44.07 6.81
CA LYS A 19 -1.39 44.98 5.98
C LYS A 19 -2.86 44.59 5.96
N TYR A 20 -3.16 43.29 5.89
CA TYR A 20 -4.53 42.77 5.93
C TYR A 20 -5.26 43.18 7.21
N PHE A 21 -4.58 43.08 8.36
CA PHE A 21 -5.10 43.55 9.66
C PHE A 21 -4.97 45.07 9.88
N GLY A 22 -4.51 45.83 8.88
CA GLY A 22 -4.40 47.30 8.95
C GLY A 22 -3.37 47.83 9.94
N LEU A 23 -2.40 47.02 10.36
CA LEU A 23 -1.40 47.39 11.37
C LEU A 23 -0.19 48.10 10.75
N SER A 24 0.35 49.10 11.45
CA SER A 24 1.68 49.64 11.17
C SER A 24 2.77 48.69 11.70
N GLN A 25 4.00 48.84 11.18
CA GLN A 25 5.15 48.06 11.68
C GLN A 25 5.40 48.31 13.19
N GLU A 26 5.10 49.52 13.65
CA GLU A 26 5.25 49.95 15.05
C GLU A 26 4.23 49.26 15.97
N GLU A 27 2.98 49.17 15.53
CA GLU A 27 1.90 48.51 16.28
C GLU A 27 2.10 47.00 16.35
N LEU A 28 2.52 46.37 15.25
CA LEU A 28 2.87 44.95 15.25
C LEU A 28 4.05 44.68 16.19
N ALA A 29 5.09 45.53 16.12
CA ALA A 29 6.26 45.42 16.98
C ALA A 29 5.88 45.46 18.47
N LYS A 30 5.00 46.39 18.86
CA LYS A 30 4.47 46.47 20.23
C LYS A 30 3.69 45.22 20.63
N LYS A 31 2.82 44.71 19.76
CA LYS A 31 2.00 43.51 20.02
C LYS A 31 2.85 42.26 20.27
N ILE A 32 3.93 42.05 19.52
CA ILE A 32 4.79 40.87 19.69
C ILE A 32 5.98 41.11 20.65
N GLY A 33 6.16 42.34 21.14
CA GLY A 33 7.21 42.72 22.09
C GLY A 33 8.61 42.79 21.48
N VAL A 34 8.74 43.36 20.28
CA VAL A 34 10.02 43.61 19.59
C VAL A 34 10.14 45.07 19.15
N GLY A 35 11.31 45.48 18.66
CA GLY A 35 11.51 46.82 18.09
C GLY A 35 10.95 46.94 16.67
N LYS A 36 10.53 48.15 16.26
CA LYS A 36 10.08 48.45 14.88
C LYS A 36 11.07 47.99 13.81
N THR A 37 12.36 48.22 14.03
CA THR A 37 13.44 47.80 13.13
C THR A 37 13.51 46.28 12.97
N THR A 38 13.10 45.53 13.99
CA THR A 38 13.05 44.07 13.94
C THR A 38 11.96 43.61 12.97
N ILE A 39 10.76 44.20 13.02
CA ILE A 39 9.70 43.92 12.04
C ILE A 39 10.14 44.28 10.63
N SER A 40 10.76 45.44 10.43
CA SER A 40 11.29 45.83 9.12
C SER A 40 12.31 44.82 8.59
N ASN A 41 13.22 44.32 9.43
CA ASN A 41 14.21 43.33 9.03
C ASN A 41 13.59 41.96 8.73
N TYR A 42 12.49 41.60 9.41
CA TYR A 42 11.71 40.42 9.08
C TYR A 42 11.05 40.58 7.71
N GLU A 43 10.34 41.67 7.46
CA GLU A 43 9.60 41.88 6.20
C GLU A 43 10.50 41.90 4.95
N VAL A 44 11.76 42.33 5.09
CA VAL A 44 12.74 42.35 3.98
C VAL A 44 13.44 40.99 3.82
N GLY A 45 13.36 40.10 4.81
CA GLY A 45 14.02 38.80 4.82
C GLY A 45 15.49 38.83 5.25
N ILE A 46 15.96 39.94 5.85
CA ILE A 46 17.33 40.07 6.40
C ILE A 46 17.47 39.17 7.63
N ARG A 47 16.40 39.03 8.42
CA ARG A 47 16.34 38.17 9.60
C ARG A 47 15.06 37.36 9.59
N SER A 48 15.14 36.15 10.14
CA SER A 48 13.96 35.31 10.38
C SER A 48 13.47 35.48 11.83
N PRO A 49 12.15 35.52 12.08
CA PRO A 49 11.61 35.45 13.44
C PRO A 49 11.99 34.11 14.10
N LYS A 50 12.33 34.13 15.40
CA LYS A 50 12.55 32.89 16.15
C LYS A 50 11.20 32.31 16.60
N LYS A 51 11.21 31.05 17.06
CA LYS A 51 10.01 30.34 17.56
C LYS A 51 9.10 31.18 18.48
N PRO A 52 9.61 31.91 19.49
CA PRO A 52 8.74 32.72 20.37
C PRO A 52 8.03 33.86 19.64
N GLN A 53 8.67 34.48 18.64
CA GLN A 53 8.06 35.53 17.83
C GLN A 53 7.02 34.94 16.87
N LEU A 54 7.27 33.75 16.31
CA LEU A 54 6.31 33.06 15.45
C LEU A 54 5.01 32.73 16.18
N ILE A 55 5.09 32.22 17.41
CA ILE A 55 3.91 31.93 18.25
C ILE A 55 3.08 33.21 18.49
N LYS A 56 3.75 34.32 18.82
CA LYS A 56 3.05 35.60 19.00
C LYS A 56 2.47 36.15 17.70
N LEU A 57 3.13 35.94 16.57
CA LEU A 57 2.61 36.34 15.26
C LEU A 57 1.37 35.52 14.89
N SER A 58 1.36 34.21 15.15
CA SER A 58 0.17 33.37 14.98
C SER A 58 -0.99 33.84 15.86
N GLU A 59 -0.73 34.18 17.13
CA GLU A 59 -1.76 34.70 18.05
C GLU A 59 -2.30 36.07 17.60
N VAL A 60 -1.45 36.95 17.06
CA VAL A 60 -1.86 38.28 16.61
C VAL A 60 -2.70 38.24 15.33
N PHE A 61 -2.42 37.29 14.43
CA PHE A 61 -3.10 37.19 13.14
C PHE A 61 -4.17 36.09 13.08
N ASP A 62 -4.30 35.28 14.13
CA ASP A 62 -5.22 34.13 14.18
C ASP A 62 -5.00 33.15 13.01
N VAL A 63 -3.73 32.83 12.75
CA VAL A 63 -3.28 31.91 11.69
C VAL A 63 -2.35 30.84 12.25
N ALA A 64 -2.20 29.71 11.56
CA ALA A 64 -1.26 28.69 11.97
C ALA A 64 0.19 29.17 11.76
N ILE A 65 1.13 28.66 12.56
CA ILE A 65 2.56 28.97 12.39
C ILE A 65 3.04 28.55 11.00
N ASP A 66 2.46 27.47 10.45
CA ASP A 66 2.81 26.92 9.15
C ASP A 66 2.42 27.85 7.99
N ASP A 67 1.43 28.73 8.18
CA ASP A 67 0.97 29.67 7.15
C ASP A 67 2.01 30.76 6.80
N PHE A 68 3.02 30.96 7.67
CA PHE A 68 4.14 31.85 7.39
C PHE A 68 5.20 31.23 6.49
N PHE A 69 5.19 29.90 6.33
CA PHE A 69 6.19 29.17 5.56
C PHE A 69 5.60 28.77 4.21
N PRO A 70 6.45 28.67 3.16
CA PRO A 70 5.98 28.09 1.92
C PRO A 70 5.54 26.66 2.21
N GLN A 71 4.40 26.26 1.64
CA GLN A 71 4.01 24.84 1.59
C GLN A 71 5.13 24.12 0.85
N THR A 72 6.04 23.53 1.61
CA THR A 72 7.01 22.59 1.06
C THR A 72 6.22 21.40 0.60
N ASP A 73 6.31 21.05 -0.70
CA ASP A 73 5.99 19.69 -1.12
C ASP A 73 6.64 18.76 -0.12
N SER A 74 5.80 18.04 0.63
CA SER A 74 6.04 17.35 1.88
C SER A 74 7.16 16.33 1.81
N THR A 75 8.39 16.80 1.63
CA THR A 75 9.60 15.99 1.62
C THR A 75 10.19 16.12 3.02
N ARG A 76 9.73 15.19 3.87
CA ARG A 76 10.27 14.76 5.18
C ARG A 76 9.55 15.28 6.43
N ILE A 77 8.35 14.77 6.68
CA ILE A 77 7.94 14.26 8.01
C ILE A 77 7.13 12.97 7.78
N ASN A 78 7.78 11.81 7.94
CA ASN A 78 7.12 10.51 7.95
C ASN A 78 6.48 10.27 9.33
N VAL A 79 5.42 11.02 9.64
CA VAL A 79 4.37 10.48 10.52
C VAL A 79 3.43 9.81 9.54
N SER A 80 3.52 8.48 9.44
CA SER A 80 2.71 7.57 8.61
C SER A 80 1.50 8.27 8.00
N SER A 81 1.53 8.52 6.69
CA SER A 81 0.49 9.31 5.97
C SER A 81 -0.92 8.80 6.29
N ILE A 82 -1.04 7.50 6.54
CA ILE A 82 -2.25 6.80 6.93
C ILE A 82 -2.85 7.36 8.22
N LEU A 83 -2.06 7.63 9.26
CA LEU A 83 -2.59 8.16 10.53
C LEU A 83 -3.15 9.57 10.37
N SER A 84 -2.50 10.39 9.54
CA SER A 84 -2.98 11.73 9.19
C SER A 84 -4.31 11.66 8.45
N GLU A 85 -4.42 10.76 7.47
CA GLU A 85 -5.65 10.52 6.70
C GLU A 85 -6.79 10.00 7.58
N ILE A 86 -6.51 9.05 8.48
CA ILE A 86 -7.49 8.52 9.44
C ILE A 86 -8.04 9.66 10.31
N ASN A 87 -7.19 10.50 10.89
CA ASN A 87 -7.61 11.62 11.72
C ASN A 87 -8.42 12.66 10.92
N LYS A 88 -7.99 12.95 9.69
CA LYS A 88 -8.68 13.88 8.79
C LYS A 88 -10.08 13.39 8.41
N ILE A 89 -10.25 12.09 8.15
CA ILE A 89 -11.54 11.53 7.75
C ILE A 89 -12.44 11.35 8.98
N SER A 90 -11.93 10.76 10.07
CA SER A 90 -12.70 10.49 11.27
C SER A 90 -13.26 11.76 11.92
N SER A 91 -12.53 12.88 11.88
CA SER A 91 -13.00 14.17 12.38
C SER A 91 -14.17 14.77 11.60
N GLN A 92 -14.39 14.35 10.34
CA GLN A 92 -15.52 14.81 9.51
C GLN A 92 -16.78 13.96 9.69
N LEU A 93 -16.70 12.81 10.36
CA LEU A 93 -17.85 11.93 10.60
C LEU A 93 -18.72 12.43 11.76
N GLU A 94 -20.00 12.04 11.75
CA GLU A 94 -20.89 12.26 12.89
C GLU A 94 -20.62 11.27 14.04
N GLU A 95 -20.89 11.69 15.28
CA GLU A 95 -20.68 10.94 16.54
C GLU A 95 -21.03 9.44 16.48
N PRO A 96 -22.20 9.00 15.95
CA PRO A 96 -22.51 7.57 15.87
C PRO A 96 -21.54 6.77 15.00
N ARG A 97 -21.04 7.38 13.91
CA ARG A 97 -20.09 6.74 12.99
C ARG A 97 -18.66 6.80 13.53
N GLN A 98 -18.31 7.86 14.25
CA GLN A 98 -17.03 7.96 14.95
C GLN A 98 -16.85 6.82 15.97
N LYS A 99 -17.92 6.44 16.69
CA LYS A 99 -17.90 5.29 17.62
C LYS A 99 -17.62 3.96 16.92
N ILE A 100 -18.12 3.78 15.71
CA ILE A 100 -17.84 2.58 14.91
C ILE A 100 -16.35 2.53 14.58
N VAL A 101 -15.79 3.65 14.09
CA VAL A 101 -14.35 3.75 13.78
C VAL A 101 -13.50 3.45 15.02
N LEU A 102 -13.87 4.01 16.18
CA LEU A 102 -13.16 3.77 17.44
C LEU A 102 -13.22 2.29 17.87
N ASN A 103 -14.39 1.66 17.82
CA ASN A 103 -14.54 0.26 18.20
C ASN A 103 -13.76 -0.67 17.26
N THR A 104 -13.83 -0.40 15.95
CA THR A 104 -13.06 -1.15 14.95
C THR A 104 -11.56 -1.00 15.20
N ALA A 105 -11.06 0.21 15.42
CA ALA A 105 -9.65 0.46 15.71
C ALA A 105 -9.19 -0.25 17.00
N THR A 106 -10.06 -0.29 18.02
CA THR A 106 -9.77 -0.97 19.29
C THR A 106 -9.67 -2.49 19.09
N ASN A 107 -10.62 -3.10 18.39
CA ASN A 107 -10.61 -4.53 18.10
C ASN A 107 -9.38 -4.95 17.28
N GLN A 108 -9.01 -4.15 16.27
CA GLN A 108 -7.82 -4.38 15.45
C GLN A 108 -6.53 -4.31 16.28
N LEU A 109 -6.45 -3.37 17.22
CA LEU A 109 -5.31 -3.27 18.13
C LEU A 109 -5.21 -4.49 19.07
N ASP A 110 -6.34 -4.97 19.58
CA ASP A 110 -6.38 -6.16 20.43
C ASP A 110 -5.96 -7.42 19.66
N GLU A 111 -6.44 -7.60 18.43
CA GLU A 111 -6.04 -8.69 17.54
C GLU A 111 -4.54 -8.67 17.26
N GLN A 112 -4.00 -7.50 16.90
CA GLN A 112 -2.57 -7.30 16.68
C GLN A 112 -1.72 -7.65 17.91
N ASN A 113 -2.18 -7.32 19.12
CA ASN A 113 -1.46 -7.64 20.35
C ASN A 113 -1.53 -9.14 20.68
N GLN A 114 -2.67 -9.80 20.42
CA GLN A 114 -2.81 -11.25 20.59
C GLN A 114 -1.89 -12.04 19.63
N GLU A 115 -1.68 -11.56 18.42
CA GLU A 115 -0.72 -12.14 17.46
C GLU A 115 0.71 -12.04 17.97
N LYS A 116 1.10 -10.86 18.47
CA LYS A 116 2.43 -10.66 19.09
C LYS A 116 2.62 -11.53 20.35
N GLU A 117 1.56 -11.77 21.12
CA GLU A 117 1.57 -12.72 22.24
C GLU A 117 1.69 -14.19 21.81
N LYS A 118 1.23 -14.56 20.61
CA LYS A 118 1.42 -15.89 20.02
C LYS A 118 2.84 -16.05 19.47
N GLU A 119 3.39 -15.04 18.82
CA GLU A 119 4.79 -15.03 18.33
C GLU A 119 5.81 -15.09 19.48
N SER A 120 5.55 -14.40 20.58
CA SER A 120 6.41 -14.42 21.77
C SER A 120 6.34 -15.72 22.59
N LYS A 121 5.40 -16.64 22.28
CA LYS A 121 5.33 -18.00 22.84
C LYS A 121 6.16 -19.02 22.08
N VAL A 122 6.81 -18.64 20.96
CA VAL A 122 7.81 -19.49 20.30
C VAL A 122 9.09 -19.45 21.13
N ILE A 123 9.41 -20.56 21.81
CA ILE A 123 10.61 -20.66 22.64
C ILE A 123 11.84 -20.75 21.72
N PRO A 124 12.79 -19.80 21.76
CA PRO A 124 14.05 -19.93 21.02
C PRO A 124 14.83 -21.14 21.54
N ILE A 125 15.57 -21.85 20.67
CA ILE A 125 16.31 -23.10 20.99
C ILE A 125 17.16 -22.97 22.27
N ASN A 126 17.67 -21.77 22.56
CA ASN A 126 18.50 -21.47 23.73
C ASN A 126 17.73 -21.29 25.06
N LYS A 127 16.40 -21.41 25.05
CA LYS A 127 15.51 -21.37 26.23
C LYS A 127 14.73 -22.66 26.44
N ILE A 128 15.07 -23.72 25.69
CA ILE A 128 14.49 -25.04 25.90
C ILE A 128 14.93 -25.55 27.30
N PRO A 129 14.00 -25.92 28.20
CA PRO A 129 14.35 -26.54 29.48
C PRO A 129 15.19 -27.80 29.27
N ASP A 130 16.17 -28.06 30.14
CA ASP A 130 17.03 -29.24 30.04
C ASP A 130 16.25 -30.58 30.12
N ASP A 131 14.99 -30.54 30.56
CA ASP A 131 14.06 -31.66 30.58
C ASP A 131 13.17 -31.65 29.31
N LEU A 132 13.75 -32.07 28.19
CA LEU A 132 13.06 -32.23 26.90
C LEU A 132 12.24 -33.54 26.85
N PRO A 133 11.06 -33.56 26.20
CA PRO A 133 10.33 -34.80 25.94
C PRO A 133 11.18 -35.83 25.16
N PRO A 134 10.98 -37.14 25.38
CA PRO A 134 11.90 -38.20 24.92
C PRO A 134 12.08 -38.32 23.39
N TYR A 135 11.28 -37.62 22.59
CA TYR A 135 11.35 -37.62 21.12
C TYR A 135 12.20 -36.49 20.51
N ILE A 136 12.75 -35.56 21.31
CA ILE A 136 13.70 -34.53 20.85
C ILE A 136 14.99 -34.65 21.65
N SER A 137 16.04 -35.22 21.04
CA SER A 137 17.37 -35.30 21.67
C SER A 137 18.20 -34.06 21.33
N ARG A 138 18.69 -33.34 22.35
CA ARG A 138 19.68 -32.24 22.19
C ARG A 138 20.89 -32.65 21.34
N LYS A 139 21.28 -33.92 21.45
CA LYS A 139 22.35 -34.57 20.67
C LYS A 139 22.12 -34.56 19.14
N ILE A 140 20.87 -34.52 18.68
CA ILE A 140 20.51 -34.43 17.25
C ILE A 140 20.65 -32.98 16.77
N LEU A 141 20.27 -32.02 17.60
CA LEU A 141 20.35 -30.59 17.30
C LEU A 141 21.80 -30.06 17.33
N GLU A 142 22.63 -30.55 18.26
CA GLU A 142 24.06 -30.19 18.35
C GLU A 142 24.87 -30.63 17.12
N ASN A 143 24.39 -31.65 16.40
CA ASN A 143 25.02 -32.18 15.19
C ASN A 143 24.38 -31.65 13.90
N PHE A 144 23.39 -30.75 13.99
CA PHE A 144 22.74 -30.17 12.82
C PHE A 144 23.64 -29.08 12.23
N VAL A 145 24.47 -29.48 11.27
CA VAL A 145 25.30 -28.55 10.49
C VAL A 145 24.41 -27.95 9.39
N MET A 146 24.25 -26.62 9.39
CA MET A 146 23.59 -25.93 8.29
C MET A 146 24.29 -26.28 6.98
N PRO A 147 23.55 -26.59 5.90
CA PRO A 147 24.17 -26.94 4.63
C PRO A 147 25.09 -25.80 4.18
N THR A 148 26.34 -26.13 3.87
CA THR A 148 27.41 -25.17 3.51
C THR A 148 27.14 -24.43 2.19
N ASN A 149 26.06 -24.78 1.49
CA ASN A 149 25.54 -24.11 0.29
C ASN A 149 24.50 -23.03 0.61
N THR A 150 24.49 -22.50 1.84
CA THR A 150 23.65 -21.33 2.15
C THR A 150 24.21 -20.14 1.37
N MET A 151 23.57 -19.78 0.27
CA MET A 151 23.88 -18.51 -0.41
C MET A 151 23.53 -17.39 0.57
N GLU A 152 24.50 -16.53 0.88
CA GLU A 152 24.20 -15.25 1.52
C GLU A 152 23.23 -14.51 0.58
N TYR A 153 21.99 -14.33 1.05
CA TYR A 153 20.98 -13.56 0.32
C TYR A 153 21.40 -12.09 0.37
N GLU A 154 22.02 -11.61 -0.70
CA GLU A 154 22.16 -10.17 -0.92
C GLU A 154 20.82 -9.65 -1.46
N PRO A 155 20.16 -8.69 -0.78
CA PRO A 155 18.84 -8.21 -1.17
C PRO A 155 18.98 -7.24 -2.34
N ASP A 156 19.08 -7.76 -3.56
CA ASP A 156 19.01 -6.99 -4.81
C ASP A 156 17.58 -6.94 -5.41
N GLU A 157 16.53 -7.13 -4.60
CA GLU A 157 15.16 -7.13 -5.11
C GLU A 157 14.45 -5.80 -4.86
N ASP A 158 14.39 -4.96 -5.90
CA ASP A 158 13.33 -3.96 -6.03
C ASP A 158 11.99 -4.72 -6.08
N MET A 159 11.23 -4.68 -4.99
CA MET A 159 9.88 -5.21 -4.92
C MET A 159 8.91 -4.19 -5.53
N VAL A 160 8.05 -4.65 -6.43
CA VAL A 160 7.01 -3.85 -7.06
C VAL A 160 5.66 -4.31 -6.53
N ASP A 161 4.88 -3.38 -5.99
CA ASP A 161 3.51 -3.65 -5.56
C ASP A 161 2.58 -3.78 -6.78
N VAL A 162 2.10 -4.99 -7.02
CA VAL A 162 1.19 -5.32 -8.12
C VAL A 162 -0.24 -5.39 -7.58
N PRO A 163 -1.25 -4.79 -8.23
CA PRO A 163 -2.63 -4.78 -7.74
C PRO A 163 -3.26 -6.17 -7.75
N ILE A 164 -4.10 -6.43 -6.74
CA ILE A 164 -4.99 -7.59 -6.67
C ILE A 164 -6.35 -7.17 -7.25
N LEU A 165 -6.78 -7.86 -8.29
CA LEU A 165 -8.08 -7.68 -8.92
C LEU A 165 -9.01 -8.83 -8.48
N GLY A 166 -10.00 -8.53 -7.65
CA GLY A 166 -10.87 -9.52 -6.99
C GLY A 166 -11.77 -10.29 -7.97
N ARG A 167 -12.61 -9.58 -8.72
CA ARG A 167 -13.56 -10.17 -9.70
C ARG A 167 -13.54 -9.32 -10.96
N ILE A 168 -13.14 -9.84 -12.11
CA ILE A 168 -12.97 -8.98 -13.30
C ILE A 168 -14.33 -8.62 -13.92
N ALA A 169 -14.84 -7.42 -13.63
CA ALA A 169 -15.94 -6.81 -14.37
C ALA A 169 -15.49 -6.46 -15.80
N ALA A 170 -16.29 -6.84 -16.80
CA ALA A 170 -15.94 -6.72 -18.20
C ALA A 170 -16.03 -5.26 -18.69
N GLY A 171 -15.08 -4.84 -19.54
CA GLY A 171 -15.37 -3.86 -20.59
C GLY A 171 -14.44 -2.65 -20.72
N LEU A 172 -14.11 -1.91 -19.64
CA LEU A 172 -13.36 -0.65 -19.73
C LEU A 172 -12.32 -0.44 -18.60
N PRO A 173 -11.26 0.37 -18.81
CA PRO A 173 -10.24 0.67 -17.79
C PRO A 173 -10.79 1.30 -16.49
N LEU A 174 -11.98 1.91 -16.54
CA LEU A 174 -12.64 2.51 -15.38
C LEU A 174 -13.27 1.45 -14.45
N ASP A 175 -13.66 0.30 -14.99
CA ASP A 175 -14.34 -0.80 -14.27
C ASP A 175 -13.36 -1.63 -13.43
N ALA A 176 -12.04 -1.49 -13.68
CA ALA A 176 -10.99 -2.08 -12.86
C ALA A 176 -10.89 -1.45 -11.46
N VAL A 177 -11.41 -0.23 -11.27
CA VAL A 177 -11.38 0.46 -9.97
C VAL A 177 -12.34 -0.19 -8.96
N GLU A 178 -13.42 -0.82 -9.42
CA GLU A 178 -14.41 -1.45 -8.53
C GLU A 178 -13.93 -2.79 -7.94
N ASN A 179 -12.82 -3.34 -8.46
CA ASN A 179 -12.36 -4.70 -8.14
C ASN A 179 -10.97 -4.73 -7.51
N PHE A 180 -10.48 -3.61 -6.99
CA PHE A 180 -9.18 -3.53 -6.32
C PHE A 180 -9.26 -4.05 -4.87
N ASP A 181 -8.60 -5.18 -4.60
CA ASP A 181 -8.54 -5.82 -3.27
C ASP A 181 -7.21 -5.56 -2.52
N GLY A 182 -6.35 -4.70 -3.05
CA GLY A 182 -5.05 -4.35 -2.47
C GLY A 182 -3.89 -4.53 -3.43
N THR A 183 -2.67 -4.59 -2.90
CA THR A 183 -1.45 -4.88 -3.66
C THR A 183 -0.68 -6.02 -3.02
N ARG A 184 0.12 -6.72 -3.83
CA ARG A 184 1.04 -7.76 -3.36
C ARG A 184 2.40 -7.61 -4.04
N PRO A 185 3.51 -7.67 -3.27
CA PRO A 185 4.84 -7.42 -3.81
C PRO A 185 5.28 -8.54 -4.74
N VAL A 186 5.91 -8.16 -5.85
CA VAL A 186 6.55 -9.05 -6.81
C VAL A 186 7.98 -8.55 -7.06
N PRO A 187 9.01 -9.42 -7.03
CA PRO A 187 10.34 -9.01 -7.43
C PRO A 187 10.36 -8.47 -8.87
N ALA A 188 10.96 -7.31 -9.11
CA ALA A 188 10.93 -6.63 -10.40
C ALA A 188 11.38 -7.50 -11.59
N HIS A 189 12.27 -8.48 -11.37
CA HIS A 189 12.76 -9.38 -12.42
C HIS A 189 11.66 -10.31 -13.00
N PHE A 190 10.55 -10.52 -12.30
CA PHE A 190 9.39 -11.23 -12.84
C PHE A 190 8.53 -10.37 -13.76
N LEU A 191 8.69 -9.04 -13.70
CA LEU A 191 7.84 -8.09 -14.40
C LEU A 191 8.55 -7.55 -15.63
N SER A 192 7.98 -7.81 -16.80
CA SER A 192 8.39 -7.14 -18.03
C SER A 192 7.85 -5.72 -18.05
N SER A 193 8.70 -4.71 -18.23
CA SER A 193 8.26 -3.30 -18.34
C SER A 193 7.34 -3.01 -19.53
N ALA A 194 7.20 -3.96 -20.47
CA ALA A 194 6.35 -3.84 -21.64
C ALA A 194 4.93 -4.39 -21.45
N ARG A 195 4.63 -4.96 -20.28
CA ARG A 195 3.39 -5.68 -20.00
C ARG A 195 2.81 -5.25 -18.66
N ASP A 196 1.49 -5.28 -18.58
CA ASP A 196 0.78 -5.05 -17.32
C ASP A 196 0.63 -6.38 -16.59
N TYR A 197 0.65 -6.32 -15.26
CA TYR A 197 0.49 -7.47 -14.40
C TYR A 197 -0.55 -7.18 -13.33
N TYR A 198 -1.25 -8.22 -12.90
CA TYR A 198 -2.21 -8.15 -11.81
C TYR A 198 -2.33 -9.50 -11.12
N TRP A 199 -2.66 -9.48 -9.83
CA TRP A 199 -2.97 -10.68 -9.08
C TRP A 199 -4.46 -10.99 -9.14
N LEU A 200 -4.80 -12.27 -9.21
CA LEU A 200 -6.16 -12.78 -9.00
C LEU A 200 -6.18 -13.69 -7.79
N MET A 201 -7.16 -13.50 -6.91
CA MET A 201 -7.44 -14.45 -5.83
C MET A 201 -8.28 -15.60 -6.37
N VAL A 202 -7.89 -16.84 -6.06
CA VAL A 202 -8.56 -18.04 -6.57
C VAL A 202 -9.73 -18.42 -5.69
N ASP A 203 -10.93 -18.10 -6.15
CA ASP A 203 -12.21 -18.48 -5.53
C ASP A 203 -12.81 -19.70 -6.25
N GLY A 204 -12.16 -20.86 -6.12
CA GLY A 204 -12.69 -22.13 -6.64
C GLY A 204 -11.68 -23.27 -6.70
N HIS A 205 -12.16 -24.47 -7.03
CA HIS A 205 -11.38 -25.72 -6.96
C HIS A 205 -11.00 -26.30 -8.33
N SER A 206 -11.34 -25.62 -9.44
CA SER A 206 -11.20 -26.20 -10.78
C SER A 206 -9.75 -26.39 -11.25
N MET A 207 -8.80 -25.74 -10.60
CA MET A 207 -7.37 -25.80 -10.94
C MET A 207 -6.54 -26.57 -9.90
N GLU A 208 -7.20 -27.24 -8.95
CA GLU A 208 -6.55 -28.11 -7.99
C GLU A 208 -5.94 -29.38 -8.61
N PRO A 209 -4.87 -29.94 -8.01
CA PRO A 209 -4.19 -29.47 -6.79
C PRO A 209 -3.12 -28.40 -7.06
N LYS A 210 -2.87 -28.05 -8.34
CA LYS A 210 -1.75 -27.17 -8.72
C LYS A 210 -2.00 -25.71 -8.32
N ILE A 211 -3.24 -25.28 -8.38
CA ILE A 211 -3.68 -23.95 -7.96
C ILE A 211 -4.83 -24.15 -6.97
N PRO A 212 -4.53 -24.18 -5.65
CA PRO A 212 -5.53 -24.38 -4.62
C PRO A 212 -6.48 -23.20 -4.46
N PHE A 213 -7.66 -23.48 -3.92
CA PHE A 213 -8.55 -22.44 -3.40
C PHE A 213 -7.80 -21.52 -2.42
N GLY A 214 -8.06 -20.21 -2.50
CA GLY A 214 -7.43 -19.18 -1.66
C GLY A 214 -6.02 -18.78 -2.07
N SER A 215 -5.44 -19.40 -3.11
CA SER A 215 -4.15 -18.97 -3.66
C SER A 215 -4.26 -17.67 -4.45
N TYR A 216 -3.14 -16.98 -4.59
CA TYR A 216 -3.00 -15.81 -5.48
C TYR A 216 -2.25 -16.21 -6.74
N VAL A 217 -2.77 -15.81 -7.89
CA VAL A 217 -2.15 -16.10 -9.20
C VAL A 217 -1.78 -14.79 -9.87
N LEU A 218 -0.49 -14.62 -10.19
CA LEU A 218 0.01 -13.48 -10.94
C LEU A 218 -0.29 -13.71 -12.41
N ILE A 219 -0.98 -12.74 -13.03
CA ILE A 219 -1.38 -12.76 -14.43
C ILE A 219 -0.58 -11.69 -15.18
N GLU A 220 0.04 -12.09 -16.29
CA GLU A 220 0.56 -11.19 -17.32
C GLU A 220 -0.59 -10.83 -18.28
N ALA A 221 -0.91 -9.55 -18.42
CA ALA A 221 -1.98 -9.08 -19.29
C ALA A 221 -1.58 -9.21 -20.76
N VAL A 222 -2.11 -10.24 -21.40
CA VAL A 222 -1.92 -10.54 -22.82
C VAL A 222 -3.27 -10.84 -23.47
N PRO A 223 -3.47 -10.46 -24.73
CA PRO A 223 -4.75 -10.65 -25.41
C PRO A 223 -5.05 -12.11 -25.75
N ASP A 224 -4.04 -12.99 -25.63
CA ASP A 224 -4.16 -14.42 -25.91
C ASP A 224 -3.00 -15.21 -25.29
N VAL A 225 -3.13 -16.53 -25.23
CA VAL A 225 -2.13 -17.45 -24.65
C VAL A 225 -1.84 -18.64 -25.58
N THR A 226 -0.73 -19.33 -25.33
CA THR A 226 -0.39 -20.53 -26.12
C THR A 226 -1.13 -21.77 -25.64
N ASP A 227 -1.39 -22.71 -26.53
CA ASP A 227 -2.14 -23.93 -26.21
C ASP A 227 -1.53 -24.72 -25.04
N GLY A 228 -2.38 -25.11 -24.10
CA GLY A 228 -2.02 -25.87 -22.90
C GLY A 228 -1.46 -25.02 -21.75
N THR A 229 -1.26 -23.72 -21.96
CA THR A 229 -0.92 -22.79 -20.87
C THR A 229 -2.17 -22.41 -20.08
N ILE A 230 -1.95 -21.98 -18.84
CA ILE A 230 -3.02 -21.54 -17.94
C ILE A 230 -3.27 -20.07 -18.22
N GLY A 231 -4.46 -19.76 -18.71
CA GLY A 231 -4.92 -18.40 -18.97
C GLY A 231 -6.04 -17.99 -18.03
N ALA A 232 -6.13 -16.69 -17.78
CA ALA A 232 -7.34 -16.05 -17.26
C ALA A 232 -8.29 -15.82 -18.44
N VAL A 233 -9.51 -16.34 -18.33
CA VAL A 233 -10.53 -16.31 -19.36
C VAL A 233 -11.79 -15.65 -18.82
N LEU A 234 -12.27 -14.63 -19.51
CA LEU A 234 -13.44 -13.85 -19.16
C LEU A 234 -14.61 -14.22 -20.08
N PHE A 235 -15.68 -14.77 -19.50
CA PHE A 235 -16.95 -14.96 -20.21
C PHE A 235 -17.75 -13.66 -20.24
N HIS A 236 -18.43 -13.40 -21.35
CA HIS A 236 -19.18 -12.15 -21.54
C HIS A 236 -20.38 -12.02 -20.59
N ASP A 237 -21.00 -13.15 -20.23
CA ASP A 237 -22.26 -13.17 -19.49
C ASP A 237 -22.08 -12.96 -17.98
N ASP A 238 -20.97 -13.45 -17.42
CA ASP A 238 -20.81 -13.60 -15.96
C ASP A 238 -19.91 -12.54 -15.32
N CYS A 239 -19.20 -11.72 -16.12
CA CYS A 239 -18.25 -10.71 -15.63
C CYS A 239 -17.31 -11.27 -14.53
N GLN A 240 -16.89 -12.52 -14.69
CA GLN A 240 -15.96 -13.21 -13.81
C GLN A 240 -14.89 -13.90 -14.64
N ALA A 241 -13.64 -13.64 -14.30
CA ALA A 241 -12.50 -14.35 -14.89
C ALA A 241 -12.37 -15.74 -14.25
N THR A 242 -12.13 -16.74 -15.07
CA THR A 242 -11.86 -18.11 -14.64
C THR A 242 -10.46 -18.53 -15.11
N LEU A 243 -9.76 -19.30 -14.28
CA LEU A 243 -8.48 -19.89 -14.66
C LEU A 243 -8.70 -21.24 -15.32
N LYS A 244 -8.20 -21.40 -16.55
CA LYS A 244 -8.31 -22.64 -17.33
C LYS A 244 -7.06 -22.86 -18.15
N LYS A 245 -6.81 -24.11 -18.53
CA LYS A 245 -5.90 -24.39 -19.65
C LYS A 245 -6.62 -24.12 -20.96
N VAL A 246 -6.05 -23.25 -21.79
CA VAL A 246 -6.66 -22.82 -23.04
C VAL A 246 -6.12 -23.65 -24.20
N TYR A 247 -7.01 -24.06 -25.11
CA TYR A 247 -6.67 -24.70 -26.38
C TYR A 247 -7.49 -24.08 -27.50
N HIS A 248 -6.82 -23.68 -28.58
CA HIS A 248 -7.45 -23.15 -29.77
C HIS A 248 -7.90 -24.29 -30.68
N GLU A 249 -9.21 -24.39 -30.90
CA GLU A 249 -9.79 -25.30 -31.89
C GLU A 249 -10.40 -24.49 -33.04
N ILE A 250 -10.79 -25.17 -34.12
CA ILE A 250 -11.17 -24.53 -35.39
C ILE A 250 -12.33 -23.52 -35.19
N ASP A 251 -13.31 -23.85 -34.37
CA ASP A 251 -14.54 -23.07 -34.18
C ASP A 251 -14.79 -22.63 -32.72
N CYS A 252 -13.88 -22.96 -31.79
CA CYS A 252 -14.08 -22.69 -30.37
C CYS A 252 -12.78 -22.63 -29.57
N LEU A 253 -12.84 -22.04 -28.37
CA LEU A 253 -11.80 -22.19 -27.35
C LEU A 253 -12.20 -23.32 -26.40
N ARG A 254 -11.36 -24.37 -26.32
CA ARG A 254 -11.55 -25.43 -25.32
C ARG A 254 -10.79 -25.08 -24.05
N LEU A 255 -11.52 -25.06 -22.95
CA LEU A 255 -11.07 -24.64 -21.63
C LEU A 255 -11.06 -25.84 -20.68
N VAL A 256 -9.86 -26.28 -20.31
CA VAL A 256 -9.65 -27.49 -19.52
C VAL A 256 -9.30 -27.14 -18.08
N SER A 257 -10.01 -27.78 -17.15
CA SER A 257 -9.73 -27.70 -15.72
C SER A 257 -8.60 -28.67 -15.34
N ILE A 258 -7.71 -28.33 -14.41
CA ILE A 258 -6.70 -29.28 -13.92
C ILE A 258 -7.37 -30.34 -13.02
N ASN A 259 -8.35 -29.90 -12.24
CA ASN A 259 -9.16 -30.79 -11.43
C ASN A 259 -10.13 -31.57 -12.34
N LYS A 260 -9.97 -32.90 -12.36
CA LYS A 260 -10.73 -33.83 -13.22
C LYS A 260 -12.20 -33.95 -12.85
N GLU A 261 -12.61 -33.47 -11.68
CA GLU A 261 -14.01 -33.43 -11.27
C GLU A 261 -14.81 -32.39 -12.08
N PHE A 262 -14.11 -31.41 -12.67
CA PHE A 262 -14.71 -30.37 -13.50
C PHE A 262 -14.61 -30.77 -14.97
N LYS A 263 -15.74 -30.67 -15.69
CA LYS A 263 -15.79 -30.94 -17.12
C LYS A 263 -15.12 -29.81 -17.91
N ASP A 264 -14.59 -30.17 -19.08
CA ASP A 264 -14.11 -29.21 -20.06
C ASP A 264 -15.26 -28.29 -20.50
N GLN A 265 -14.93 -27.01 -20.64
CA GLN A 265 -15.84 -25.98 -21.13
C GLN A 265 -15.41 -25.55 -22.52
N PHE A 266 -16.36 -25.08 -23.32
CA PHE A 266 -16.11 -24.64 -24.69
C PHE A 266 -16.72 -23.27 -24.87
N ALA A 267 -15.89 -22.29 -25.23
CA ALA A 267 -16.36 -20.96 -25.61
C ALA A 267 -16.62 -20.96 -27.11
N THR A 268 -17.88 -20.78 -27.49
CA THR A 268 -18.37 -20.76 -28.87
C THR A 268 -18.97 -19.39 -29.18
N GLN A 269 -19.53 -19.20 -30.38
CA GLN A 269 -20.24 -17.97 -30.72
C GLN A 269 -21.46 -17.70 -29.82
N ASP A 270 -22.10 -18.75 -29.30
CA ASP A 270 -23.27 -18.63 -28.43
C ASP A 270 -22.93 -18.26 -26.99
N ASN A 271 -21.68 -18.52 -26.56
CA ASN A 271 -21.15 -18.14 -25.25
C ASN A 271 -19.70 -17.66 -25.41
N PRO A 272 -19.51 -16.41 -25.88
CA PRO A 272 -18.19 -15.90 -26.20
C PRO A 272 -17.38 -15.65 -24.94
N ALA A 273 -16.11 -16.04 -24.99
CA ALA A 273 -15.13 -15.75 -23.95
C ALA A 273 -13.87 -15.14 -24.56
N ALA A 274 -13.20 -14.29 -23.80
CA ALA A 274 -11.94 -13.67 -24.17
C ALA A 274 -10.83 -14.12 -23.22
N VAL A 275 -9.67 -14.42 -23.78
CA VAL A 275 -8.44 -14.57 -23.01
C VAL A 275 -7.96 -13.18 -22.62
N ILE A 276 -7.65 -12.98 -21.34
CA ILE A 276 -7.28 -11.66 -20.79
C ILE A 276 -5.91 -11.67 -20.10
N GLY A 277 -5.25 -12.83 -20.05
CA GLY A 277 -3.89 -12.93 -19.58
C GLY A 277 -3.39 -14.35 -19.35
N GLN A 278 -2.08 -14.47 -19.11
CA GLN A 278 -1.38 -15.72 -18.83
C GLN A 278 -0.98 -15.81 -17.36
N ALA A 279 -1.23 -16.95 -16.72
CA ALA A 279 -0.73 -17.20 -15.37
C ALA A 279 0.78 -17.46 -15.37
N VAL A 280 1.52 -16.65 -14.61
CA VAL A 280 3.00 -16.71 -14.52
C VAL A 280 3.50 -17.24 -13.18
N LYS A 281 2.79 -16.98 -12.08
CA LYS A 281 3.19 -17.37 -10.71
C LYS A 281 1.97 -17.69 -9.86
N VAL A 282 2.13 -18.60 -8.91
CA VAL A 282 1.12 -18.93 -7.89
C VAL A 282 1.76 -18.79 -6.52
N GLU A 283 1.09 -18.12 -5.60
CA GLU A 283 1.48 -17.97 -4.20
C GLU A 283 0.37 -18.48 -3.28
N ILE A 284 0.78 -19.13 -2.19
CA ILE A 284 -0.12 -19.71 -1.21
C ILE A 284 0.32 -19.15 0.14
N ASP A 285 -0.61 -18.47 0.81
CA ASP A 285 -0.42 -18.06 2.19
C ASP A 285 -0.76 -19.26 3.09
N LEU A 286 0.14 -19.57 4.02
CA LEU A 286 0.04 -20.73 4.93
C LEU A 286 -0.53 -20.33 6.29
#